data_AF-A0A0F9ATG4-F1
#
_entry.id   AF-A0A0F9ATG4-F1
#
_cell.length_a   1.000
_cell.length_b   1.000
_cell.length_c   1.000
_cell.angle_alpha   90.00
_cell.angle_beta   90.00
_cell.angle_gamma   90.00
#
_symmetry.space_group_name_H-M   'P 1'
#
loop_
_entity.id
_entity.type
_entity.pdbx_description
1 polymer ?
#
loop_
_entity_poly.entity_id
_entity_poly.type
_entity_poly.pdbx_seq_one_letter_code
_entity_poly.pdbx_strand_id
1 'polypeptide(L)'
;PFPEEMPSGLLERRPDVQTALLALKASDQRVAAAVSDRFPSFNLSLAYGGASSQMDSILDSPNIFWNLLMQTALPIFDAGRRRSEVRRSESVLRERISAYHGAVLNALREVNVALIKNKKSGEQVRLNEFAVRAGENTLRVAEDQYLQGLTDYMNLLSAQQQLYRARKRLVLAKRGLISARIELARALGGTWMDEELNNISIKEAENEEGL
;
A
#
# COMPACT_ATOMS: atom_id res chain seq x y z
N PRO A 1 -6.15 5.40 -19.65
CA PRO A 1 -4.90 4.73 -20.09
C PRO A 1 -3.94 4.63 -18.90
N PHE A 2 -3.52 3.42 -18.53
CA PHE A 2 -2.53 3.23 -17.46
C PHE A 2 -1.13 3.58 -18.00
N PRO A 3 -0.26 4.20 -17.18
CA PRO A 3 1.10 4.52 -17.62
C PRO A 3 1.87 3.25 -17.98
N GLU A 4 2.58 3.28 -19.11
CA GLU A 4 3.39 2.15 -19.60
C GLU A 4 4.72 2.02 -18.84
N GLU A 5 5.16 3.08 -18.17
CA GLU A 5 6.39 3.13 -17.38
C GLU A 5 6.09 3.41 -15.90
N MET A 6 6.93 2.88 -15.02
CA MET A 6 6.79 2.99 -13.57
C MET A 6 7.40 4.31 -13.09
N PRO A 7 6.61 5.35 -12.74
CA PRO A 7 7.14 6.57 -12.18
C PRO A 7 7.67 6.26 -10.79
N SER A 8 8.93 6.60 -10.52
CA SER A 8 9.55 6.46 -9.19
C SER A 8 8.71 7.09 -8.07
N GLY A 9 7.95 8.14 -8.37
CA GLY A 9 7.02 8.80 -7.44
C GLY A 9 5.83 7.94 -6.99
N LEU A 10 5.50 6.83 -7.67
CA LEU A 10 4.43 5.92 -7.24
C LEU A 10 4.84 5.04 -6.05
N LEU A 11 6.14 4.83 -5.82
CA LEU A 11 6.62 4.11 -4.64
C LEU A 11 6.46 4.91 -3.35
N GLU A 12 6.57 6.24 -3.42
CA GLU A 12 6.45 7.12 -2.26
C GLU A 12 5.04 7.17 -1.69
N ARG A 13 4.04 6.83 -2.50
CA ARG A 13 2.62 6.85 -2.11
C ARG A 13 2.14 5.54 -1.48
N ARG A 14 2.97 4.49 -1.51
CA ARG A 14 2.59 3.16 -1.03
C ARG A 14 2.66 3.06 0.50
N PRO A 15 1.57 2.71 1.21
CA PRO A 15 1.54 2.69 2.69
C PRO A 15 2.54 1.71 3.32
N ASP A 16 2.82 0.59 2.67
CA ASP A 16 3.78 -0.42 3.14
C ASP A 16 5.22 0.09 3.06
N VAL A 17 5.59 0.77 1.97
CA VAL A 17 6.90 1.42 1.80
C VAL A 17 7.07 2.58 2.79
N GLN A 18 6.03 3.38 3.00
CA GLN A 18 6.03 4.45 4.00
C GLN A 18 6.20 3.91 5.41
N THR A 19 5.50 2.83 5.77
CA THR A 19 5.63 2.18 7.08
C THR A 19 7.06 1.69 7.31
N ALA A 20 7.68 1.08 6.30
CA ALA A 20 9.07 0.66 6.38
C ALA A 20 10.04 1.85 6.52
N LEU A 21 9.80 2.96 5.81
CA LEU A 21 10.58 4.19 5.93
C LEU A 21 10.46 4.83 7.32
N LEU A 22 9.25 4.89 7.88
CA LEU A 22 9.02 5.41 9.23
C LEU A 22 9.70 4.53 10.29
N ALA A 23 9.66 3.20 10.13
CA ALA A 23 10.37 2.27 11.02
C ALA A 23 11.90 2.43 10.94
N LEU A 24 12.43 2.71 9.74
CA LEU A 24 13.84 3.04 9.52
C LEU A 24 14.21 4.34 10.25
N LYS A 25 13.46 5.43 10.03
CA LYS A 25 13.66 6.72 10.71
C LYS A 25 13.58 6.59 12.24
N ALA A 26 12.61 5.83 12.75
CA ALA A 26 12.50 5.58 14.18
C ALA A 26 13.72 4.84 14.75
N SER A 27 14.32 3.93 13.98
CA SER A 27 15.51 3.20 14.41
C SER A 27 16.78 4.05 14.36
N ASP A 28 16.87 4.97 13.39
CA ASP A 28 17.92 5.98 13.33
C ASP A 28 17.92 6.89 14.58
N GLN A 29 16.74 7.36 14.99
CA GLN A 29 16.59 8.13 16.24
C GLN A 29 16.95 7.33 17.50
N ARG A 30 16.72 6.01 17.51
CA ARG A 30 17.17 5.15 18.62
C ARG A 30 18.70 5.03 18.66
N VAL A 31 19.38 5.04 17.51
CA VAL A 31 20.86 5.10 17.47
C VAL A 31 21.33 6.43 18.07
N ALA A 32 20.72 7.55 17.68
CA ALA A 32 21.04 8.86 18.25
C ALA A 32 20.82 8.90 19.78
N ALA A 33 19.74 8.30 20.29
CA ALA A 33 19.50 8.16 21.71
C ALA A 33 20.58 7.31 22.41
N ALA A 34 20.93 6.14 21.86
CA ALA A 34 21.98 5.28 22.40
C ALA A 34 23.37 5.95 22.41
N VAL A 35 23.65 6.80 21.41
CA VAL A 35 24.87 7.63 21.38
C VAL A 35 24.79 8.72 22.46
N SER A 36 23.64 9.35 22.63
CA SER A 36 23.39 10.39 23.64
C SER A 36 23.59 9.87 25.07
N ASP A 37 23.22 8.62 25.34
CA ASP A 37 23.43 7.96 26.65
C ASP A 37 24.91 7.84 27.07
N ARG A 38 25.86 8.09 26.14
CA ARG A 38 27.30 8.13 26.43
C ARG A 38 27.75 9.48 27.02
N PHE A 39 26.91 10.50 26.96
CA PHE A 39 27.17 11.83 27.48
C PHE A 39 26.55 12.01 28.88
N PRO A 40 26.93 13.06 29.63
CA PRO A 40 26.29 13.38 30.90
C PRO A 40 24.80 13.64 30.72
N SER A 41 23.97 13.11 31.60
CA SER A 41 22.58 13.52 31.69
C SER A 41 22.42 14.66 32.71
N PHE A 42 21.56 15.61 32.38
CA PHE A 42 21.19 16.73 33.24
C PHE A 42 19.71 16.56 33.61
N ASN A 43 19.42 16.51 34.90
CA ASN A 43 18.05 16.50 35.41
C ASN A 43 17.81 17.79 36.20
N LEU A 44 16.81 18.57 35.80
CA LEU A 44 16.43 19.81 36.44
C LEU A 44 15.05 19.63 37.07
N SER A 45 14.97 19.73 38.38
CA SER A 45 13.73 19.63 39.14
C SER A 45 13.40 20.97 39.77
N LEU A 46 12.21 21.50 39.46
CA LEU A 46 11.65 22.69 40.08
C LEU A 46 10.42 22.25 40.88
N ALA A 47 10.37 22.59 42.16
CA ALA A 47 9.16 22.48 42.95
C ALA A 47 8.79 23.84 43.55
N TYR A 48 7.50 24.08 43.63
CA TYR A 48 6.87 25.30 44.13
C TYR A 48 5.59 24.87 44.84
N GLY A 49 5.36 25.35 46.06
CA GLY A 49 4.20 24.93 46.84
C GLY A 49 4.05 25.66 48.15
N GLY A 50 2.99 25.33 48.87
CA GLY A 50 2.72 25.81 50.22
C GLY A 50 2.89 24.67 51.23
N ALA A 51 3.57 24.91 52.34
CA ALA A 51 3.66 23.96 53.44
C ALA A 51 3.17 24.63 54.73
N SER A 52 2.05 24.15 55.26
CA SER A 52 1.50 24.60 56.53
C SER A 52 0.87 23.44 57.29
N SER A 53 0.86 23.53 58.62
CA SER A 53 0.12 22.61 59.51
C SER A 53 -1.38 22.88 59.51
N GLN A 54 -1.84 23.99 58.93
CA GLN A 54 -3.24 24.38 58.78
C GLN A 54 -3.55 24.56 57.29
N MET A 55 -4.67 24.01 56.82
CA MET A 55 -5.08 24.07 55.40
C MET A 55 -5.30 25.51 54.93
N ASP A 56 -5.81 26.37 55.82
CA ASP A 56 -6.25 27.72 55.48
C ASP A 56 -5.09 28.71 55.28
N SER A 57 -3.91 28.41 55.83
CA SER A 57 -2.71 29.25 55.73
C SER A 57 -1.70 28.75 54.69
N ILE A 58 -2.03 27.70 53.93
CA ILE A 58 -1.08 27.08 53.00
C ILE A 58 -0.68 28.02 51.85
N LEU A 59 -1.50 29.04 51.54
CA LEU A 59 -1.25 30.04 50.51
C LEU A 59 -0.73 31.37 51.06
N ASP A 60 -0.51 31.48 52.38
CA ASP A 60 0.02 32.70 52.98
C ASP A 60 1.48 32.91 52.54
N SER A 61 1.87 34.17 52.32
CA SER A 61 3.21 34.54 51.84
C SER A 61 4.40 33.89 52.58
N PRO A 62 4.39 33.64 53.91
CA PRO A 62 5.49 32.96 54.58
C PRO A 62 5.46 31.43 54.46
N ASN A 63 4.34 30.83 54.02
CA ASN A 63 4.18 29.37 53.89
C ASN A 63 4.45 28.88 52.46
N ILE A 64 4.64 29.80 51.50
CA ILE A 64 5.05 29.51 50.13
C ILE A 64 6.55 29.23 50.09
N PHE A 65 6.93 28.08 49.52
CA PHE A 65 8.32 27.69 49.28
C PHE A 65 8.55 27.32 47.82
N TRP A 66 9.79 27.46 47.37
CA TRP A 66 10.25 26.99 46.08
C TRP A 66 11.64 26.39 46.21
N ASN A 67 11.93 25.37 45.42
CA ASN A 67 13.24 24.73 45.37
C ASN A 67 13.59 24.35 43.92
N LEU A 68 14.84 24.64 43.55
CA LEU A 68 15.43 24.28 42.27
C LEU A 68 16.61 23.34 42.51
N LEU A 69 16.54 22.13 41.97
CA LEU A 69 17.58 21.11 42.13
C LEU A 69 18.07 20.66 40.75
N MET A 70 19.37 20.82 40.50
CA MET A 70 20.01 20.33 39.28
C MET A 70 20.91 19.15 39.63
N GLN A 71 20.68 18.01 38.98
CA GLN A 71 21.47 16.79 39.13
C GLN A 71 22.16 16.47 37.82
N THR A 72 23.43 16.08 37.90
CA THR A 72 24.21 15.65 36.73
C THR A 72 24.74 14.26 36.98
N ALA A 73 24.58 13.36 36.00
CA ALA A 73 25.09 12.00 36.09
C ALA A 73 25.98 11.72 34.88
N LEU A 74 27.29 11.61 35.14
CA LEU A 74 28.26 11.13 34.15
C LEU A 74 28.80 9.76 34.58
N PRO A 75 28.65 8.73 33.75
CA PRO A 75 29.18 7.41 34.05
C PRO A 75 30.63 7.30 33.63
N ILE A 76 31.48 6.93 34.59
CA ILE A 76 32.93 6.85 34.40
C ILE A 76 33.36 5.45 33.96
N PHE A 77 32.67 4.41 34.45
CA PHE A 77 32.98 3.02 34.12
C PHE A 77 31.69 2.20 33.94
N ASP A 78 31.55 1.52 32.80
CA ASP A 78 30.40 0.66 32.51
C ASP A 78 30.78 -0.66 31.80
N ALA A 79 32.06 -1.05 31.87
CA ALA A 79 32.62 -2.23 31.21
C ALA A 79 32.31 -2.31 29.69
N GLY A 80 32.06 -1.18 29.03
CA GLY A 80 31.74 -1.13 27.60
C GLY A 80 30.27 -1.40 27.27
N ARG A 81 29.39 -1.48 28.27
CA ARG A 81 27.94 -1.73 28.10
C ARG A 81 27.31 -0.78 27.08
N ARG A 82 27.53 0.53 27.21
CA ARG A 82 26.97 1.53 26.26
C ARG A 82 27.54 1.43 24.87
N ARG A 83 28.83 1.13 24.74
CA ARG A 83 29.44 0.92 23.42
C ARG A 83 28.79 -0.27 22.71
N SER A 84 28.51 -1.34 23.45
CA SER A 84 27.79 -2.49 22.91
C SER A 84 26.34 -2.17 22.57
N GLU A 85 25.66 -1.33 23.36
CA GLU A 85 24.29 -0.90 23.05
C GLU A 85 24.22 -0.07 21.77
N VAL A 86 25.15 0.89 21.57
CA VAL A 86 25.25 1.63 20.29
C VAL A 86 25.43 0.66 19.11
N ARG A 87 26.37 -0.29 19.22
CA ARG A 87 26.58 -1.30 18.17
C ARG A 87 25.34 -2.15 17.90
N ARG A 88 24.57 -2.48 18.95
CA ARG A 88 23.31 -3.19 18.84
C ARG A 88 22.29 -2.35 18.07
N SER A 89 22.10 -1.08 18.44
CA SER A 89 21.19 -0.17 17.74
C SER A 89 21.59 0.05 16.28
N GLU A 90 22.88 0.19 15.97
CA GLU A 90 23.39 0.27 14.60
C GLU A 90 23.09 -0.99 13.79
N SER A 91 23.16 -2.17 14.43
CA SER A 91 22.87 -3.43 13.78
C SER A 91 21.37 -3.55 13.47
N VAL A 92 20.51 -3.12 14.37
CA VAL A 92 19.06 -2.99 14.12
C VAL A 92 18.79 -1.97 13.01
N LEU A 93 19.50 -0.85 12.97
CA LEU A 93 19.38 0.12 11.88
C LEU A 93 19.69 -0.53 10.52
N ARG A 94 20.80 -1.28 10.41
CA ARG A 94 21.16 -2.02 9.17
C ARG A 94 20.09 -3.05 8.77
N GLU A 95 19.51 -3.75 9.73
CA GLU A 95 18.37 -4.63 9.50
C GLU A 95 17.18 -3.86 8.91
N ARG A 96 16.83 -2.69 9.48
CA ARG A 96 15.73 -1.85 8.97
C ARG A 96 15.99 -1.27 7.59
N ILE A 97 17.24 -0.91 7.27
CA ILE A 97 17.62 -0.50 5.91
C ILE A 97 17.33 -1.64 4.92
N SER A 98 17.72 -2.87 5.29
CA SER A 98 17.49 -4.06 4.46
C SER A 98 16.00 -4.36 4.29
N ALA A 99 15.21 -4.21 5.36
CA ALA A 99 13.76 -4.36 5.31
C ALA A 99 13.11 -3.30 4.41
N TYR A 100 13.56 -2.04 4.46
CA TYR A 100 13.09 -0.97 3.57
C TYR A 100 13.41 -1.27 2.11
N HIS A 101 14.65 -1.67 1.79
CA HIS A 101 15.01 -2.09 0.44
C HIS A 101 14.15 -3.27 -0.04
N GLY A 102 13.90 -4.26 0.82
CA GLY A 102 13.02 -5.38 0.52
C GLY A 102 11.58 -4.95 0.22
N ALA A 103 11.03 -4.01 1.00
CA ALA A 103 9.70 -3.45 0.77
C ALA A 103 9.61 -2.75 -0.59
N VAL A 104 10.61 -1.93 -0.93
CA VAL A 104 10.68 -1.24 -2.23
C VAL A 104 10.77 -2.25 -3.40
N LEU A 105 11.64 -3.25 -3.31
CA LEU A 105 11.79 -4.27 -4.35
C LEU A 105 10.54 -5.12 -4.52
N ASN A 106 9.84 -5.44 -3.43
CA ASN A 106 8.58 -6.16 -3.48
C ASN A 106 7.48 -5.31 -4.14
N ALA A 107 7.39 -4.02 -3.78
CA ALA A 107 6.45 -3.10 -4.40
C ALA A 107 6.69 -2.99 -5.92
N LEU A 108 7.94 -2.83 -6.35
CA LEU A 108 8.31 -2.82 -7.77
C LEU A 108 7.91 -4.12 -8.48
N ARG A 109 8.17 -5.27 -7.84
CA ARG A 109 7.79 -6.59 -8.37
C ARG A 109 6.28 -6.70 -8.56
N GLU A 110 5.50 -6.30 -7.57
CA GLU A 110 4.03 -6.37 -7.62
C GLU A 110 3.44 -5.53 -8.75
N VAL A 111 3.93 -4.29 -8.92
CA VAL A 111 3.49 -3.43 -10.02
C VAL A 111 3.83 -4.04 -11.37
N ASN A 112 5.05 -4.57 -11.53
CA ASN A 112 5.48 -5.19 -12.78
C ASN A 112 4.64 -6.43 -13.12
N VAL A 113 4.40 -7.30 -12.13
CA VAL A 113 3.52 -8.47 -12.28
C VAL A 113 2.10 -8.05 -12.67
N ALA A 114 1.55 -7.02 -12.02
CA ALA A 114 0.20 -6.54 -12.33
C ALA A 114 0.11 -5.90 -13.72
N LEU A 115 1.14 -5.18 -14.16
CA LEU A 115 1.23 -4.57 -15.49
C LEU A 115 1.25 -5.64 -16.58
N ILE A 116 2.12 -6.66 -16.42
CA ILE A 116 2.21 -7.80 -17.33
C ILE A 116 0.88 -8.54 -17.37
N LYS A 117 0.25 -8.79 -16.21
CA LYS A 117 -1.04 -9.46 -16.12
C LYS A 117 -2.12 -8.69 -16.87
N ASN A 118 -2.23 -7.37 -16.67
CA ASN A 118 -3.18 -6.53 -17.41
C ASN A 118 -2.95 -6.59 -18.93
N LYS A 119 -1.69 -6.48 -19.38
CA LYS A 119 -1.33 -6.58 -20.80
C LYS A 119 -1.72 -7.93 -21.39
N LYS A 120 -1.37 -9.03 -20.70
CA LYS A 120 -1.68 -10.39 -21.15
C LYS A 120 -3.16 -10.73 -21.11
N SER A 121 -3.91 -10.25 -20.11
CA SER A 121 -5.36 -10.38 -20.09
C SER A 121 -6.02 -9.63 -21.25
N GLY A 122 -5.50 -8.44 -21.62
CA GLY A 122 -5.97 -7.72 -22.79
C GLY A 122 -5.72 -8.47 -24.10
N GLU A 123 -4.54 -9.09 -24.25
CA GLU A 123 -4.23 -9.97 -25.37
C GLU A 123 -5.16 -11.19 -25.42
N GLN A 124 -5.44 -11.82 -24.28
CA GLN A 124 -6.35 -12.95 -24.17
C GLN A 124 -7.79 -12.59 -24.59
N VAL A 125 -8.27 -11.39 -24.26
CA VAL A 125 -9.58 -10.91 -24.75
C VAL A 125 -9.59 -10.84 -26.27
N ARG A 126 -8.58 -10.20 -26.90
CA ARG A 126 -8.50 -10.10 -28.36
C ARG A 126 -8.47 -11.45 -29.05
N LEU A 127 -7.73 -12.42 -28.51
CA LEU A 127 -7.69 -13.79 -29.05
C LEU A 127 -9.04 -14.51 -28.93
N ASN A 128 -9.77 -14.32 -27.82
CA ASN A 128 -11.10 -14.91 -27.67
C ASN A 128 -12.15 -14.21 -28.55
N GLU A 129 -12.03 -12.92 -28.82
CA GLU A 129 -12.88 -12.23 -29.80
C GLU A 129 -12.68 -12.79 -31.20
N PHE A 130 -11.43 -13.08 -31.58
CA PHE A 130 -11.14 -13.78 -32.84
C PHE A 130 -11.75 -15.19 -32.88
N ALA A 131 -11.64 -15.95 -31.79
CA ALA A 131 -12.25 -17.29 -31.70
C ALA A 131 -13.78 -17.26 -31.80
N VAL A 132 -14.45 -16.23 -31.25
CA VAL A 132 -15.89 -16.04 -31.42
C VAL A 132 -16.23 -15.76 -32.88
N ARG A 133 -15.54 -14.84 -33.55
CA ARG A 133 -15.76 -14.57 -34.99
C ARG A 133 -15.55 -15.80 -35.86
N ALA A 134 -14.53 -16.60 -35.56
CA ALA A 134 -14.29 -17.86 -36.27
C ALA A 134 -15.44 -18.86 -36.03
N GLY A 135 -15.91 -19.00 -34.79
CA GLY A 135 -17.06 -19.85 -34.46
C GLY A 135 -18.36 -19.40 -35.10
N GLU A 136 -18.59 -18.10 -35.25
CA GLU A 136 -19.75 -17.54 -35.97
C GLU A 136 -19.71 -17.91 -37.46
N ASN A 137 -18.54 -17.85 -38.09
CA ASN A 137 -18.37 -18.30 -39.48
C ASN A 137 -18.60 -19.81 -39.63
N THR A 138 -18.08 -20.63 -38.71
CA THR A 138 -18.30 -22.08 -38.72
C THR A 138 -19.78 -22.42 -38.56
N LEU A 139 -20.48 -21.74 -37.64
CA LEU A 139 -21.91 -21.94 -37.45
C LEU A 139 -22.69 -21.59 -38.73
N ARG A 140 -22.40 -20.46 -39.36
CA ARG A 140 -23.05 -20.05 -40.61
C ARG A 140 -22.92 -21.11 -41.71
N VAL A 141 -21.71 -21.66 -41.90
CA VAL A 141 -21.49 -22.72 -42.90
C VAL A 141 -22.25 -24.01 -42.55
N ALA A 142 -22.28 -24.39 -41.27
CA ALA A 142 -23.03 -25.57 -40.83
C ALA A 142 -24.55 -25.40 -40.98
N GLU A 143 -25.07 -24.19 -40.73
CA GLU A 143 -26.46 -23.83 -40.98
C GLU A 143 -26.81 -23.93 -42.46
N ASP A 144 -25.98 -23.35 -43.34
CA ASP A 144 -26.18 -23.42 -44.79
C ASP A 144 -26.20 -24.87 -45.31
N GLN A 145 -25.25 -25.71 -44.85
CA GLN A 145 -25.18 -27.12 -45.24
C GLN A 145 -26.40 -27.91 -44.74
N TYR A 146 -26.87 -27.64 -43.52
CA TYR A 146 -28.04 -28.32 -42.95
C TYR A 146 -29.32 -27.95 -43.72
N LEU A 147 -29.50 -26.66 -44.02
CA LEU A 147 -30.65 -26.18 -44.80
C LEU A 147 -30.66 -26.74 -46.23
N GLN A 148 -29.49 -27.02 -46.80
CA GLN A 148 -29.34 -27.67 -48.11
C GLN A 148 -29.43 -29.20 -48.05
N GLY A 149 -29.62 -29.79 -46.87
CA GLY A 149 -29.68 -31.25 -46.69
C GLY A 149 -28.34 -31.97 -46.90
N LEU A 150 -27.21 -31.24 -46.87
CA LEU A 150 -25.86 -31.77 -47.08
C LEU A 150 -25.23 -32.35 -45.79
N THR A 151 -25.85 -32.10 -44.63
CA THR A 151 -25.37 -32.57 -43.33
C THR A 151 -26.51 -32.80 -42.35
N ASP A 152 -26.29 -33.68 -41.37
CA ASP A 152 -27.24 -33.92 -40.27
C ASP A 152 -27.25 -32.80 -39.23
N TYR A 153 -28.36 -32.71 -38.49
CA TYR A 153 -28.56 -31.74 -37.41
C TYR A 153 -27.48 -31.81 -36.31
N MET A 154 -26.87 -32.98 -36.10
CA MET A 154 -25.80 -33.14 -35.10
C MET A 154 -24.58 -32.26 -35.40
N ASN A 155 -24.26 -32.03 -36.68
CA ASN A 155 -23.14 -31.15 -37.06
C ASN A 155 -23.46 -29.68 -36.79
N LEU A 156 -24.70 -29.26 -37.06
CA LEU A 156 -25.19 -27.93 -36.69
C LEU A 156 -25.15 -27.71 -35.17
N LEU A 157 -25.68 -28.67 -34.40
CA LEU A 157 -25.67 -28.60 -32.94
C LEU A 157 -24.24 -28.54 -32.37
N SER A 158 -23.32 -29.31 -32.94
CA SER A 158 -21.90 -29.26 -32.57
C SER A 158 -21.30 -27.87 -32.81
N ALA A 159 -21.56 -27.25 -33.97
CA ALA A 159 -21.11 -25.89 -34.28
C ALA A 159 -21.70 -24.85 -33.31
N GLN A 160 -22.99 -24.94 -32.98
CA GLN A 160 -23.65 -24.08 -31.98
C GLN A 160 -22.99 -24.22 -30.60
N GLN A 161 -22.74 -25.46 -30.15
CA GLN A 161 -22.07 -25.72 -28.87
C GLN A 161 -20.64 -25.15 -28.84
N GLN A 162 -19.89 -25.26 -29.95
CA GLN A 162 -18.55 -24.69 -30.06
C GLN A 162 -18.58 -23.15 -29.95
N LEU A 163 -19.50 -22.48 -30.66
CA LEU A 163 -19.67 -21.03 -30.57
C LEU A 163 -20.06 -20.60 -29.15
N TYR A 164 -20.99 -21.31 -28.51
CA TYR A 164 -21.38 -21.02 -27.13
C TYR A 164 -20.18 -21.12 -26.16
N ARG A 165 -19.37 -22.17 -26.30
CA ARG A 165 -18.12 -22.33 -25.52
C ARG A 165 -17.11 -21.21 -25.79
N ALA A 166 -17.01 -20.72 -27.03
CA ALA A 166 -16.14 -19.59 -27.37
C ALA A 166 -16.64 -18.28 -26.74
N ARG A 167 -17.94 -17.98 -26.83
CA ARG A 167 -18.56 -16.80 -26.20
C ARG A 167 -18.40 -16.82 -24.67
N LYS A 168 -18.62 -17.98 -24.04
CA LYS A 168 -18.38 -18.16 -22.59
C LYS A 168 -16.92 -17.85 -22.21
N ARG A 169 -15.95 -18.34 -22.98
CA ARG A 169 -14.52 -18.04 -22.77
C ARG A 169 -14.21 -16.56 -22.93
N LEU A 170 -14.80 -15.88 -23.90
CA LEU A 170 -14.65 -14.43 -24.07
C LEU A 170 -15.17 -13.66 -22.84
N VAL A 171 -16.35 -14.00 -22.32
CA VAL A 171 -16.90 -13.35 -21.11
C VAL A 171 -15.96 -13.55 -19.92
N LEU A 172 -15.45 -14.76 -19.72
CA LEU A 172 -14.48 -15.05 -18.65
C LEU A 172 -13.16 -14.28 -18.86
N ALA A 173 -12.67 -14.15 -20.09
CA ALA A 173 -11.48 -13.35 -20.41
C ALA A 173 -11.68 -11.86 -20.11
N LYS A 174 -12.86 -11.30 -20.46
CA LYS A 174 -13.22 -9.91 -20.16
C LYS A 174 -13.28 -9.66 -18.66
N ARG A 175 -13.89 -10.58 -17.89
CA ARG A 175 -13.86 -10.55 -16.42
C ARG A 175 -12.43 -10.58 -15.90
N GLY A 176 -11.58 -11.47 -16.44
CA GLY A 176 -10.17 -11.57 -16.07
C GLY A 176 -9.39 -10.27 -16.29
N LEU A 177 -9.66 -9.56 -17.40
CA LEU A 177 -9.07 -8.25 -17.67
C LEU A 177 -9.50 -7.20 -16.64
N ILE A 178 -10.78 -7.18 -16.26
CA ILE A 178 -11.26 -6.26 -15.22
C ILE A 178 -10.56 -6.54 -13.89
N SER A 179 -10.46 -7.81 -13.48
CA SER A 179 -9.70 -8.20 -12.28
C SER A 179 -8.23 -7.76 -12.35
N ALA A 180 -7.56 -7.95 -13.50
CA ALA A 180 -6.18 -7.54 -13.68
C ALA A 180 -5.99 -6.01 -13.58
N ARG A 181 -6.96 -5.22 -14.06
CA ARG A 181 -6.94 -3.76 -13.92
C ARG A 181 -7.12 -3.32 -12.48
N ILE A 182 -8.03 -3.95 -11.73
CA ILE A 182 -8.22 -3.69 -10.29
C ILE A 182 -6.94 -4.01 -9.51
N GLU A 183 -6.28 -5.14 -9.82
CA GLU A 183 -5.02 -5.50 -9.20
C GLU A 183 -3.90 -4.50 -9.51
N LEU A 184 -3.79 -4.05 -10.76
CA LEU A 184 -2.83 -3.02 -11.17
C LEU A 184 -3.10 -1.70 -10.45
N ALA A 185 -4.36 -1.27 -10.40
CA ALA A 185 -4.80 -0.09 -9.65
C ALA A 185 -4.40 -0.16 -8.18
N ARG A 186 -4.59 -1.31 -7.53
CA ARG A 186 -4.17 -1.53 -6.15
C ARG A 186 -2.65 -1.48 -5.99
N ALA A 187 -1.91 -2.13 -6.90
CA ALA A 187 -0.45 -2.19 -6.85
C ALA A 187 0.19 -0.80 -7.00
N LEU A 188 -0.43 0.09 -7.77
CA LEU A 188 0.01 1.48 -7.98
C LEU A 188 -0.32 2.43 -6.80
N GLY A 189 -0.93 1.96 -5.71
CA GLY A 189 -1.13 2.76 -4.51
C GLY A 189 -2.40 3.61 -4.48
N GLY A 190 -3.46 3.17 -5.18
CA GLY A 190 -4.87 3.38 -4.79
C GLY A 190 -5.49 4.79 -4.83
N THR A 191 -4.71 5.87 -4.80
CA THR A 191 -5.25 7.25 -4.64
C THR A 191 -5.96 7.82 -5.88
N TRP A 192 -5.84 7.18 -7.05
CA TRP A 192 -6.68 7.53 -8.21
C TRP A 192 -8.17 7.25 -7.95
N MET A 193 -8.49 6.29 -7.06
CA MET A 193 -9.87 5.98 -6.68
C MET A 193 -10.42 7.03 -5.71
N ASP A 194 -9.60 7.59 -4.82
CA ASP A 194 -10.01 8.72 -3.96
C ASP A 194 -10.30 9.98 -4.80
N GLU A 195 -9.49 10.20 -5.85
CA GLU A 195 -9.69 11.28 -6.82
C GLU A 195 -10.95 11.06 -7.69
N GLU A 196 -11.21 9.82 -8.14
CA GLU A 196 -12.44 9.47 -8.87
C GLU A 196 -13.68 9.54 -7.97
N LEU A 197 -13.62 9.04 -6.74
CA LEU A 197 -14.75 9.08 -5.79
C LEU A 197 -15.10 10.51 -5.39
N ASN A 198 -14.10 11.37 -5.15
CA ASN A 198 -14.34 12.81 -4.95
C ASN A 198 -14.97 13.47 -6.18
N ASN A 199 -14.55 13.11 -7.39
CA ASN A 199 -15.16 13.64 -8.63
C ASN A 199 -16.59 13.15 -8.85
N ILE A 200 -16.92 11.93 -8.42
CA ILE A 200 -18.28 11.39 -8.52
C ILE A 200 -19.19 12.09 -7.48
N SER A 201 -18.72 12.29 -6.24
CA SER A 201 -19.50 12.99 -5.22
C SER A 201 -19.76 14.47 -5.57
N ILE A 202 -18.80 15.13 -6.21
CA ILE A 202 -18.97 16.51 -6.70
C ILE A 202 -20.04 16.57 -7.80
N LYS A 203 -20.08 15.60 -8.71
CA LYS A 203 -21.10 15.54 -9.78
C LYS A 203 -22.50 15.19 -9.27
N GLU A 204 -22.62 14.43 -8.19
CA GLU A 204 -23.90 14.16 -7.55
C GLU A 204 -24.44 15.40 -6.83
N ALA A 205 -23.58 16.16 -6.13
CA ALA A 205 -23.95 17.42 -5.49
C ALA A 205 -24.38 18.51 -6.49
N GLU A 206 -23.69 18.63 -7.63
CA GLU A 206 -24.07 19.58 -8.70
C GLU A 206 -25.41 19.22 -9.38
N ASN A 207 -25.78 17.94 -9.42
CA ASN A 207 -27.07 17.50 -9.97
C ASN A 207 -28.24 17.71 -8.99
N GLU A 208 -27.98 17.80 -7.68
CA GLU A 208 -29.01 18.07 -6.67
C GLU A 208 -29.27 19.57 -6.47
N GLU A 209 -28.30 20.45 -6.70
CA GLU A 209 -28.48 21.92 -6.66
C GLU A 209 -29.06 22.51 -7.96
N GLY A 210 -29.21 21.70 -9.01
CA GLY A 210 -29.74 22.09 -10.33
C GLY A 210 -31.24 21.86 -10.56
N LEU A 211 -32.01 21.52 -9.51
CA LEU A 211 -33.48 21.40 -9.50
C LEU A 211 -34.12 22.50 -8.66
#